data_AF-A0AA39M324-F1
#
_entry.id   AF-A0AA39M324-F1
#
_cell.length_a   1.000
_cell.length_b   1.000
_cell.length_c   1.000
_cell.angle_alpha   90.00
_cell.angle_beta   90.00
_cell.angle_gamma   90.00
#
_symmetry.space_group_name_H-M   'P 1'
#
loop_
_entity.id
_entity.type
_entity.pdbx_description
1 polymer ?
#
loop_
_entity_poly.entity_id
_entity_poly.type
_entity_poly.pdbx_seq_one_letter_code
_entity_poly.pdbx_strand_id
1 'polypeptide(L)'
;MAFVKPTAVLLLLLFVHSIESQELRNETYERIPSSFLDDVVVYNLIEMDPSADKEFLDALYAEDQLFHTWTEIYKAQSKHAMEEFSEMRPLSDYAEIARLKNAEISDLLDKKYNRVTSAIESVNSTSARAFLNQTYLEFRDLRYKISNRAHLFSELLKVANTCYNNVLSSEDIEKIKEAFPSFEKFWKDRRTKVLLEKRKFCSEEMLFEEMTDEAAFIAKNGFPTPEEILRRRIGTTTVMCHSIPYCEYFEIDLKGCDNLLY
;
A
#
# COMPACT_ATOMS: atom_id res chain seq x y z
N MET A 1 1.85 42.88 26.27
CA MET A 1 2.87 42.76 25.20
C MET A 1 3.69 41.52 25.49
N ALA A 2 3.50 40.44 24.73
CA ALA A 2 4.23 39.19 24.92
C ALA A 2 5.54 39.25 24.11
N PHE A 3 6.67 39.16 24.80
CA PHE A 3 7.98 39.01 24.19
C PHE A 3 8.10 37.63 23.54
N VAL A 4 8.17 37.58 22.21
CA VAL A 4 8.58 36.36 21.50
C VAL A 4 10.07 36.16 21.79
N LYS A 5 10.42 35.04 22.42
CA LYS A 5 11.80 34.70 22.80
C LYS A 5 12.68 34.52 21.54
N PRO A 6 13.95 34.97 21.55
CA PRO A 6 14.89 34.82 20.42
C PRO A 6 15.06 33.38 19.92
N THR A 7 14.80 32.39 20.78
CA THR A 7 14.85 30.95 20.46
C THR A 7 13.79 30.51 19.45
N ALA A 8 12.62 31.13 19.39
CA ALA A 8 11.57 30.76 18.44
C ALA A 8 11.91 31.17 17.00
N VAL A 9 12.60 32.32 16.83
CA VAL A 9 13.07 32.80 15.53
C VAL A 9 14.23 31.96 15.02
N LEU A 10 15.14 31.54 15.91
CA LEU A 10 16.24 30.63 15.54
C LEU A 10 15.73 29.24 15.13
N LEU A 11 14.71 28.71 15.81
CA LEU A 11 14.04 27.46 15.45
C LEU A 11 13.31 27.56 14.11
N LEU A 12 12.65 28.68 13.83
CA LEU A 12 12.01 28.93 12.52
C LEU A 12 13.03 29.05 11.39
N LEU A 13 14.15 29.75 11.61
CA LEU A 13 15.22 29.88 10.62
C LEU A 13 15.94 28.55 10.36
N LEU A 14 16.14 27.71 11.39
CA LEU A 14 16.65 26.35 11.23
C LEU A 14 15.67 25.45 10.48
N PHE A 15 14.36 25.59 10.72
CA PHE A 15 13.32 24.88 9.98
C PHE A 15 13.28 25.30 8.51
N VAL A 16 13.35 26.61 8.23
CA VAL A 16 13.35 27.15 6.86
C VAL A 16 14.63 26.79 6.12
N HIS A 17 15.82 26.83 6.75
CA HIS A 17 17.04 26.30 6.14
C HIS A 17 17.01 24.78 5.94
N SER A 18 16.36 24.01 6.82
CA SER A 18 16.19 22.56 6.62
C SER A 18 15.19 22.24 5.50
N ILE A 19 14.23 23.11 5.23
CA ILE A 19 13.27 23.01 4.13
C ILE A 19 13.93 23.46 2.81
N GLU A 20 14.64 24.60 2.79
CA GLU A 20 15.37 25.08 1.61
C GLU A 20 16.54 24.16 1.23
N SER A 21 17.22 23.52 2.19
CA SER A 21 18.23 22.49 1.91
C SER A 21 17.64 21.11 1.58
N GLN A 22 16.35 20.88 1.85
CA GLN A 22 15.59 19.75 1.31
C GLN A 22 15.07 20.04 -0.11
N GLU A 23 14.69 21.28 -0.41
CA GLU A 23 14.21 21.71 -1.74
C GLU A 23 15.35 21.88 -2.76
N LEU A 24 16.59 22.09 -2.31
CA LEU A 24 17.80 22.05 -3.15
C LEU A 24 18.30 20.63 -3.47
N ARG A 25 17.67 19.57 -2.93
CA ARG A 25 17.90 18.17 -3.33
C ARG A 25 16.92 17.72 -4.41
N ASN A 26 16.76 18.54 -5.44
CA ASN A 26 16.20 18.08 -6.69
C ASN A 26 17.03 16.89 -7.17
N GLU A 27 16.39 15.72 -7.25
CA GLU A 27 16.90 14.39 -7.64
C GLU A 27 17.55 13.51 -6.55
N THR A 28 17.10 13.55 -5.29
CA THR A 28 17.40 12.44 -4.37
C THR A 28 16.60 11.20 -4.73
N TYR A 29 17.31 10.15 -5.15
CA TYR A 29 16.80 8.78 -5.20
C TYR A 29 16.08 8.43 -3.88
N GLU A 30 14.77 8.19 -3.96
CA GLU A 30 13.91 7.92 -2.81
C GLU A 30 13.65 6.42 -2.70
N ARG A 31 13.94 5.83 -1.53
CA ARG A 31 13.60 4.43 -1.22
C ARG A 31 12.36 4.39 -0.35
N ILE A 32 11.42 3.51 -0.69
CA ILE A 32 10.20 3.32 0.09
C ILE A 32 10.42 2.10 1.00
N PRO A 33 10.36 2.21 2.33
CA PRO A 33 10.50 1.04 3.18
C PRO A 33 9.27 0.13 3.06
N SER A 34 9.46 -1.17 3.23
CA SER A 34 8.37 -2.14 3.21
C SER A 34 7.32 -1.88 4.29
N SER A 35 7.61 -1.10 5.34
CA SER A 35 6.63 -0.61 6.31
C SER A 35 5.52 0.26 5.71
N PHE A 36 5.70 0.77 4.48
CA PHE A 36 4.62 1.40 3.72
C PHE A 36 3.41 0.47 3.55
N LEU A 37 3.63 -0.84 3.42
CA LEU A 37 2.57 -1.83 3.27
C LEU A 37 1.68 -1.95 4.53
N ASP A 38 2.17 -1.48 5.67
CA ASP A 38 1.43 -1.49 6.95
C ASP A 38 0.78 -0.12 7.25
N ASP A 39 0.93 0.86 6.36
CA ASP A 39 0.45 2.21 6.60
C ASP A 39 -1.08 2.34 6.41
N VAL A 40 -1.66 3.32 7.09
CA VAL A 40 -3.10 3.60 7.12
C VAL A 40 -3.69 3.84 5.74
N VAL A 41 -2.90 4.34 4.78
CA VAL A 41 -3.35 4.53 3.39
C VAL A 41 -3.59 3.19 2.70
N VAL A 42 -2.73 2.20 2.94
CA VAL A 42 -2.86 0.84 2.39
C VAL A 42 -4.00 0.10 3.10
N TYR A 43 -4.07 0.20 4.43
CA TYR A 43 -5.17 -0.36 5.22
C TYR A 43 -6.54 0.12 4.70
N ASN A 44 -6.70 1.45 4.58
CA ASN A 44 -7.95 2.04 4.13
C ASN A 44 -8.32 1.67 2.68
N LEU A 45 -7.32 1.45 1.82
CA LEU A 45 -7.55 1.00 0.46
C LEU A 45 -8.10 -0.43 0.46
N ILE A 46 -7.46 -1.36 1.18
CA ILE A 46 -7.85 -2.77 1.27
C ILE A 46 -9.26 -2.91 1.87
N GLU A 47 -9.57 -2.11 2.89
CA GLU A 47 -10.89 -2.12 3.51
C GLU A 47 -11.98 -1.52 2.61
N MET A 48 -11.60 -0.70 1.62
CA MET A 48 -12.44 0.10 0.71
C MET A 48 -13.33 1.12 1.42
N ASP A 49 -14.15 0.68 2.38
CA ASP A 49 -14.93 1.51 3.31
C ASP A 49 -14.41 1.35 4.76
N PRO A 50 -13.43 2.19 5.19
CA PRO A 50 -12.90 2.16 6.55
C PRO A 50 -13.95 2.43 7.63
N SER A 51 -15.07 3.07 7.30
CA SER A 51 -16.13 3.33 8.27
C SER A 51 -17.00 2.10 8.53
N ALA A 52 -17.26 1.28 7.51
CA ALA A 52 -17.88 -0.03 7.69
C ALA A 52 -17.00 -0.97 8.53
N ASP A 53 -15.69 -0.94 8.29
CA ASP A 53 -14.73 -1.71 9.08
C ASP A 53 -14.65 -1.23 10.54
N LYS A 54 -14.62 0.08 10.75
CA LYS A 54 -14.65 0.66 12.09
C LYS A 54 -15.91 0.23 12.87
N GLU A 55 -17.09 0.30 12.25
CA GLU A 55 -18.35 -0.14 12.89
C GLU A 55 -18.30 -1.63 13.27
N PHE A 56 -17.70 -2.46 12.43
CA PHE A 56 -17.48 -3.88 12.72
C PHE A 56 -16.56 -4.06 13.94
N LEU A 57 -15.40 -3.38 13.96
CA LEU A 57 -14.47 -3.46 15.08
C LEU A 57 -15.06 -2.90 16.38
N ASP A 58 -15.75 -1.77 16.33
CA ASP A 58 -16.42 -1.16 17.49
C ASP A 58 -17.46 -2.13 18.08
N ALA A 59 -18.20 -2.86 17.24
CA ALA A 59 -19.14 -3.89 17.69
C ALA A 59 -18.43 -5.07 18.37
N LEU A 60 -17.27 -5.52 17.85
CA LEU A 60 -16.48 -6.58 18.48
C LEU A 60 -15.89 -6.15 19.83
N TYR A 61 -15.48 -4.89 19.98
CA TYR A 61 -14.92 -4.36 21.22
C TYR A 61 -15.98 -4.00 22.27
N ALA A 62 -17.26 -3.92 21.91
CA ALA A 62 -18.34 -3.76 22.88
C ALA A 62 -18.44 -4.97 23.83
N GLU A 63 -17.97 -6.14 23.38
CA GLU A 63 -17.98 -7.39 24.15
C GLU A 63 -16.64 -8.13 23.99
N ASP A 64 -15.76 -8.10 25.00
CA ASP A 64 -14.40 -8.70 24.96
C ASP A 64 -14.38 -10.16 24.43
N GLN A 65 -15.45 -10.92 24.67
CA GLN A 65 -15.59 -12.30 24.20
C GLN A 65 -15.72 -12.40 22.66
N LEU A 66 -16.43 -11.46 22.02
CA LEU A 66 -16.59 -11.43 20.56
C LEU A 66 -15.27 -11.13 19.85
N PHE A 67 -14.47 -10.21 20.40
CA PHE A 67 -13.15 -9.93 19.85
C PHE A 67 -12.25 -11.17 19.86
N HIS A 68 -12.22 -11.93 20.97
CA HIS A 68 -11.42 -13.16 21.04
C HIS A 68 -11.89 -14.18 20.00
N THR A 69 -13.20 -14.43 19.90
CA THR A 69 -13.76 -15.35 18.91
C THR A 69 -13.48 -14.88 17.47
N TRP A 70 -13.52 -13.57 17.21
CA TRP A 70 -13.13 -13.01 15.91
C TRP A 70 -11.68 -13.36 15.57
N THR A 71 -10.73 -13.24 16.51
CA THR A 71 -9.34 -13.61 16.22
C THR A 71 -9.18 -15.08 15.82
N GLU A 72 -10.00 -15.98 16.36
CA GLU A 72 -9.99 -17.39 15.95
C GLU A 72 -10.62 -17.60 14.57
N ILE A 73 -11.71 -16.90 14.27
CA ILE A 73 -12.35 -16.91 12.95
C ILE A 73 -11.37 -16.41 11.90
N TYR A 74 -10.75 -15.26 12.14
CA TYR A 74 -9.77 -14.66 11.24
C TYR A 74 -8.59 -15.60 10.97
N LYS A 75 -8.06 -16.27 12.00
CA LYS A 75 -7.00 -17.28 11.84
C LYS A 75 -7.46 -18.46 11.00
N ALA A 76 -8.69 -18.94 11.18
CA ALA A 76 -9.25 -20.04 10.39
C ALA A 76 -9.44 -19.64 8.92
N GLN A 77 -9.97 -18.44 8.66
CA GLN A 77 -10.12 -17.88 7.31
C GLN A 77 -8.75 -17.67 6.63
N SER A 78 -7.76 -17.17 7.38
CA SER A 78 -6.37 -17.04 6.91
C SER A 78 -5.77 -18.40 6.53
N LYS A 79 -5.91 -19.41 7.40
CA LYS A 79 -5.45 -20.76 7.08
C LYS A 79 -6.10 -21.30 5.81
N HIS A 80 -7.42 -21.17 5.70
CA HIS A 80 -8.17 -21.63 4.53
C HIS A 80 -7.77 -20.91 3.23
N ALA A 81 -7.51 -19.60 3.30
CA ALA A 81 -6.99 -18.83 2.16
C ALA A 81 -5.58 -19.28 1.74
N MET A 82 -4.75 -19.68 2.70
CA MET A 82 -3.37 -20.12 2.43
C MET A 82 -3.24 -21.55 1.90
N GLU A 83 -4.26 -22.42 2.10
CA GLU A 83 -4.26 -23.80 1.62
C GLU A 83 -4.21 -23.89 0.08
N GLU A 84 -4.88 -22.99 -0.63
CA GLU A 84 -4.78 -22.83 -2.08
C GLU A 84 -4.48 -21.37 -2.41
N PHE A 85 -3.25 -20.97 -2.10
CA PHE A 85 -2.80 -19.58 -2.22
C PHE A 85 -3.08 -18.95 -3.60
N SER A 86 -2.96 -19.73 -4.68
CA SER A 86 -3.17 -19.27 -6.05
C SER A 86 -4.64 -19.07 -6.43
N GLU A 87 -5.58 -19.61 -5.66
CA GLU A 87 -7.00 -19.53 -5.95
C GLU A 87 -7.67 -18.48 -5.07
N MET A 88 -8.58 -17.71 -5.67
CA MET A 88 -9.43 -16.78 -4.95
C MET A 88 -10.63 -17.53 -4.39
N ARG A 89 -10.82 -17.52 -3.06
CA ARG A 89 -11.94 -18.22 -2.45
C ARG A 89 -13.24 -17.42 -2.57
N PRO A 90 -14.39 -18.06 -2.82
CA PRO A 90 -15.68 -17.40 -2.82
C PRO A 90 -16.06 -16.89 -1.41
N LEU A 91 -16.92 -15.87 -1.35
CA LEU A 91 -17.35 -15.27 -0.08
C LEU A 91 -18.04 -16.28 0.84
N SER A 92 -18.77 -17.23 0.25
CA SER A 92 -19.50 -18.28 0.96
C SER A 92 -18.60 -19.07 1.91
N ASP A 93 -17.37 -19.35 1.50
CA ASP A 93 -16.47 -20.23 2.25
C ASP A 93 -15.97 -19.51 3.51
N TYR A 94 -15.65 -18.22 3.38
CA TYR A 94 -15.30 -17.39 4.54
C TYR A 94 -16.48 -17.17 5.48
N ALA A 95 -17.68 -16.96 4.94
CA ALA A 95 -18.90 -16.79 5.71
C ALA A 95 -19.27 -18.06 6.48
N GLU A 96 -19.10 -19.24 5.87
CA GLU A 96 -19.34 -20.53 6.53
C GLU A 96 -18.41 -20.74 7.74
N ILE A 97 -17.11 -20.41 7.60
CA ILE A 97 -16.16 -20.48 8.72
C ILE A 97 -16.62 -19.60 9.89
N ALA A 98 -17.07 -18.38 9.62
CA ALA A 98 -17.55 -17.48 10.65
C ALA A 98 -18.84 -18.02 11.30
N ARG A 99 -19.82 -18.42 10.48
CA ARG A 99 -21.12 -18.94 10.92
C ARG A 99 -21.01 -20.18 11.81
N LEU A 100 -20.11 -21.10 11.48
CA LEU A 100 -19.87 -22.32 12.26
C LEU A 100 -19.25 -22.02 13.64
N LYS A 101 -18.52 -20.90 13.78
CA LYS A 101 -17.87 -20.50 15.03
C LYS A 101 -18.73 -19.57 15.87
N ASN A 102 -19.37 -18.58 15.26
CA ASN A 102 -20.19 -17.58 15.94
C ASN A 102 -21.14 -16.88 14.95
N ALA A 103 -22.45 -17.05 15.17
CA ALA A 103 -23.49 -16.50 14.29
C ALA A 103 -23.52 -14.95 14.31
N GLU A 104 -23.30 -14.33 15.47
CA GLU A 104 -23.31 -12.87 15.60
C GLU A 104 -22.16 -12.22 14.83
N ILE A 105 -20.94 -12.77 14.91
CA ILE A 105 -19.81 -12.30 14.11
C ILE A 105 -20.08 -12.49 12.62
N SER A 106 -20.73 -13.60 12.23
CA SER A 106 -21.16 -13.81 10.84
C SER A 106 -22.12 -12.72 10.37
N ASP A 107 -23.14 -12.37 11.18
CA ASP A 107 -24.10 -11.32 10.84
C ASP A 107 -23.43 -9.94 10.73
N LEU A 108 -22.48 -9.64 11.62
CA LEU A 108 -21.69 -8.41 11.58
C LEU A 108 -20.81 -8.33 10.31
N LEU A 109 -20.19 -9.45 9.90
CA LEU A 109 -19.44 -9.54 8.64
C LEU A 109 -20.36 -9.36 7.42
N ASP A 110 -21.52 -10.02 7.41
CA ASP A 110 -22.49 -9.89 6.33
C ASP A 110 -22.97 -8.44 6.20
N LYS A 111 -23.23 -7.75 7.32
CA LYS A 111 -23.56 -6.32 7.33
C LYS A 111 -22.43 -5.47 6.74
N LYS A 112 -21.17 -5.72 7.14
CA LYS A 112 -19.99 -5.02 6.61
C LYS A 112 -19.87 -5.23 5.09
N TYR A 113 -19.97 -6.47 4.63
CA TYR A 113 -19.83 -6.81 3.22
C TYR A 113 -20.97 -6.26 2.37
N ASN A 114 -22.22 -6.37 2.84
CA ASN A 114 -23.39 -5.83 2.15
C ASN A 114 -23.33 -4.31 1.97
N ARG A 115 -22.74 -3.59 2.93
CA ARG A 115 -22.54 -2.15 2.82
C ARG A 115 -21.58 -1.80 1.70
N VAL A 116 -20.42 -2.48 1.63
CA VAL A 116 -19.43 -2.25 0.57
C VAL A 116 -20.02 -2.62 -0.79
N THR A 117 -20.64 -3.79 -0.94
CA THR A 117 -21.23 -4.21 -2.21
C THR A 117 -22.36 -3.28 -2.66
N SER A 118 -23.21 -2.82 -1.73
CA SER A 118 -24.26 -1.84 -2.06
C SER A 118 -23.69 -0.51 -2.53
N ALA A 119 -22.60 -0.05 -1.91
CA ALA A 119 -21.89 1.15 -2.35
C ALA A 119 -21.29 0.97 -3.75
N ILE A 120 -20.69 -0.19 -4.05
CA ILE A 120 -20.22 -0.52 -5.40
C ILE A 120 -21.38 -0.49 -6.40
N GLU A 121 -22.48 -1.20 -6.12
CA GLU A 121 -23.62 -1.29 -7.05
C GLU A 121 -24.31 0.05 -7.31
N SER A 122 -24.19 1.01 -6.39
CA SER A 122 -24.70 2.37 -6.54
C SER A 122 -23.90 3.24 -7.51
N VAL A 123 -22.70 2.81 -7.92
CA VAL A 123 -21.84 3.58 -8.82
C VAL A 123 -22.44 3.60 -10.23
N ASN A 124 -22.74 4.80 -10.72
CA ASN A 124 -23.34 5.01 -12.05
C ASN A 124 -22.30 4.96 -13.19
N SER A 125 -21.53 3.87 -13.24
CA SER A 125 -20.67 3.50 -14.38
C SER A 125 -20.44 1.99 -14.36
N THR A 126 -20.63 1.34 -15.51
CA THR A 126 -20.43 -0.11 -15.65
C THR A 126 -18.96 -0.51 -15.52
N SER A 127 -18.04 0.24 -16.13
CA SER A 127 -16.59 -0.02 -16.03
C SER A 127 -16.07 0.23 -14.62
N ALA A 128 -16.48 1.33 -13.97
CA ALA A 128 -16.12 1.62 -12.59
C ALA A 128 -16.62 0.52 -11.63
N ARG A 129 -17.87 0.07 -11.79
CA ARG A 129 -18.41 -1.06 -11.00
C ARG A 129 -17.66 -2.36 -11.23
N ALA A 130 -17.36 -2.70 -12.48
CA ALA A 130 -16.62 -3.92 -12.80
C ALA A 130 -15.22 -3.90 -12.15
N PHE A 131 -14.54 -2.76 -12.21
CA PHE A 131 -13.26 -2.57 -11.53
C PHE A 131 -13.40 -2.71 -10.00
N LEU A 132 -14.33 -1.99 -9.38
CA LEU A 132 -14.55 -2.02 -7.93
C LEU A 132 -14.94 -3.42 -7.43
N ASN A 133 -15.80 -4.13 -8.15
CA ASN A 133 -16.20 -5.50 -7.82
C ASN A 133 -14.98 -6.44 -7.88
N GLN A 134 -14.16 -6.34 -8.93
CA GLN A 134 -12.95 -7.15 -9.05
C GLN A 134 -11.95 -6.83 -7.92
N THR A 135 -11.67 -5.54 -7.69
CA THR A 135 -10.76 -5.10 -6.63
C THR A 135 -11.26 -5.48 -5.24
N TYR A 136 -12.57 -5.43 -4.99
CA TYR A 136 -13.16 -5.86 -3.73
C TYR A 136 -12.96 -7.35 -3.47
N LEU A 137 -13.16 -8.19 -4.49
CA LEU A 137 -12.92 -9.63 -4.39
C LEU A 137 -11.44 -9.92 -4.11
N GLU A 138 -10.53 -9.26 -4.82
CA GLU A 138 -9.08 -9.37 -4.63
C GLU A 138 -8.67 -8.92 -3.23
N PHE A 139 -9.09 -7.74 -2.78
CA PHE A 139 -8.76 -7.22 -1.46
C PHE A 139 -9.36 -8.03 -0.32
N ARG A 140 -10.56 -8.57 -0.47
CA ARG A 140 -11.14 -9.45 0.54
C ARG A 140 -10.27 -10.68 0.77
N ASP A 141 -9.89 -11.36 -0.31
CA ASP A 141 -9.02 -12.54 -0.26
C ASP A 141 -7.63 -12.16 0.27
N LEU A 142 -7.11 -11.01 -0.17
CA LEU A 142 -5.80 -10.49 0.23
C LEU A 142 -5.67 -10.23 1.73
N ARG A 143 -6.73 -9.79 2.42
CA ARG A 143 -6.72 -9.60 3.89
C ARG A 143 -6.26 -10.86 4.61
N TYR A 144 -6.75 -12.01 4.17
CA TYR A 144 -6.44 -13.31 4.76
C TYR A 144 -5.07 -13.87 4.32
N LYS A 145 -4.48 -13.29 3.27
CA LYS A 145 -3.15 -13.65 2.71
C LYS A 145 -2.07 -12.60 3.01
N ILE A 146 -2.36 -11.59 3.83
CA ILE A 146 -1.50 -10.41 4.05
C ILE A 146 -0.12 -10.74 4.61
N SER A 147 0.04 -11.92 5.24
CA SER A 147 1.36 -12.43 5.66
C SER A 147 2.33 -12.62 4.49
N ASN A 148 1.82 -12.86 3.28
CA ASN A 148 2.62 -12.84 2.06
C ASN A 148 2.75 -11.40 1.54
N ARG A 149 3.76 -10.69 2.04
CA ARG A 149 3.99 -9.27 1.74
C ARG A 149 4.31 -8.99 0.27
N ALA A 150 4.95 -9.94 -0.43
CA ALA A 150 5.25 -9.78 -1.85
C ALA A 150 3.96 -9.81 -2.68
N HIS A 151 3.03 -10.70 -2.33
CA HIS A 151 1.72 -10.74 -2.97
C HIS A 151 0.88 -9.50 -2.67
N LEU A 152 0.88 -9.04 -1.41
CA LEU A 152 0.28 -7.75 -1.03
C LEU A 152 0.83 -6.61 -1.88
N PHE A 153 2.15 -6.52 -2.02
CA PHE A 153 2.78 -5.51 -2.84
C PHE A 153 2.35 -5.60 -4.31
N SER A 154 2.27 -6.81 -4.86
CA SER A 154 1.82 -7.07 -6.23
C SER A 154 0.41 -6.53 -6.51
N GLU A 155 -0.55 -6.88 -5.65
CA GLU A 155 -1.94 -6.45 -5.82
C GLU A 155 -2.09 -4.92 -5.66
N LEU A 156 -1.35 -4.32 -4.72
CA LEU A 156 -1.33 -2.86 -4.55
C LEU A 156 -0.76 -2.16 -5.78
N LEU A 157 0.33 -2.66 -6.36
CA LEU A 157 0.91 -2.10 -7.58
C LEU A 157 -0.02 -2.25 -8.78
N LYS A 158 -0.74 -3.37 -8.89
CA LYS A 158 -1.74 -3.59 -9.94
C LYS A 158 -2.84 -2.53 -9.89
N VAL A 159 -3.41 -2.29 -8.71
CA VAL A 159 -4.45 -1.26 -8.49
C VAL A 159 -3.92 0.16 -8.68
N ALA A 160 -2.69 0.44 -8.27
CA ALA A 160 -2.04 1.72 -8.50
C ALA A 160 -1.86 2.01 -10.01
N ASN A 161 -1.46 0.99 -10.76
CA ASN A 161 -1.14 1.08 -12.18
C ASN A 161 -2.36 1.32 -13.08
N THR A 162 -3.56 0.87 -12.66
CA THR A 162 -4.81 1.11 -13.39
C THR A 162 -5.08 2.60 -13.59
N CYS A 163 -4.88 3.41 -12.54
CA CYS A 163 -5.04 4.86 -12.62
C CYS A 163 -3.94 5.52 -13.44
N TYR A 164 -2.70 5.00 -13.37
CA TYR A 164 -1.54 5.61 -14.01
C TYR A 164 -1.51 5.40 -15.53
N ASN A 165 -1.87 4.21 -15.99
CA ASN A 165 -1.84 3.85 -17.42
C ASN A 165 -3.12 4.19 -18.19
N ASN A 166 -4.02 5.01 -17.62
CA ASN A 166 -5.30 5.38 -18.23
C ASN A 166 -6.14 4.17 -18.68
N VAL A 167 -6.06 3.06 -17.94
CA VAL A 167 -6.88 1.86 -18.22
C VAL A 167 -8.36 2.17 -18.00
N LEU A 168 -8.65 3.00 -17.00
CA LEU A 168 -9.96 3.58 -16.75
C LEU A 168 -10.03 5.00 -17.33
N SER A 169 -11.22 5.40 -17.77
CA SER A 169 -11.47 6.77 -18.18
C SER A 169 -11.38 7.72 -16.99
N SER A 170 -11.11 9.02 -17.24
CA SER A 170 -11.11 10.01 -16.17
C SER A 170 -12.47 10.09 -15.45
N GLU A 171 -13.57 9.88 -16.17
CA GLU A 171 -14.92 9.83 -15.59
C GLU A 171 -15.08 8.65 -14.63
N ASP A 172 -14.62 7.45 -15.01
CA ASP A 172 -14.65 6.27 -14.15
C ASP A 172 -13.81 6.45 -12.89
N ILE A 173 -12.64 7.06 -13.04
CA ILE A 173 -11.74 7.36 -11.92
C ILE A 173 -12.44 8.31 -10.93
N GLU A 174 -13.13 9.36 -11.40
CA GLU A 174 -13.87 10.25 -10.50
C GLU A 174 -15.03 9.53 -9.80
N LYS A 175 -15.78 8.67 -10.52
CA LYS A 175 -16.84 7.86 -9.92
C LYS A 175 -16.33 6.92 -8.82
N ILE A 176 -15.14 6.34 -9.01
CA ILE A 176 -14.49 5.50 -7.99
C ILE A 176 -14.12 6.32 -6.76
N LYS A 177 -13.52 7.50 -6.94
CA LYS A 177 -13.10 8.37 -5.82
C LYS A 177 -14.30 8.89 -5.02
N GLU A 178 -15.40 9.21 -5.70
CA GLU A 178 -16.66 9.62 -5.06
C GLU A 178 -17.21 8.52 -4.15
N ALA A 179 -17.24 7.27 -4.64
CA ALA A 179 -17.76 6.13 -3.89
C ALA A 179 -16.81 5.65 -2.79
N PHE A 180 -15.51 5.62 -3.08
CA PHE A 180 -14.46 5.13 -2.19
C PHE A 180 -13.26 6.08 -2.16
N PRO A 181 -13.28 7.12 -1.29
CA PRO A 181 -12.21 8.11 -1.20
C PRO A 181 -10.83 7.55 -0.82
N SER A 182 -10.76 6.32 -0.31
CA SER A 182 -9.52 5.60 -0.03
C SER A 182 -8.66 5.41 -1.29
N PHE A 183 -9.29 5.17 -2.45
CA PHE A 183 -8.59 5.08 -3.74
C PHE A 183 -7.90 6.39 -4.11
N GLU A 184 -8.56 7.52 -3.88
CA GLU A 184 -7.97 8.83 -4.15
C GLU A 184 -6.72 9.05 -3.29
N LYS A 185 -6.81 8.78 -1.99
CA LYS A 185 -5.69 8.93 -1.06
C LYS A 185 -4.51 8.05 -1.47
N PHE A 186 -4.78 6.80 -1.85
CA PHE A 186 -3.75 5.86 -2.28
C PHE A 186 -3.08 6.27 -3.60
N TRP A 187 -3.86 6.65 -4.62
CA TRP A 187 -3.30 7.08 -5.91
C TRP A 187 -2.56 8.43 -5.83
N LYS A 188 -2.95 9.32 -4.92
CA LYS A 188 -2.26 10.60 -4.70
C LYS A 188 -1.04 10.50 -3.80
N ASP A 189 -0.89 9.42 -3.02
CA ASP A 189 0.22 9.20 -2.11
C ASP A 189 1.57 9.26 -2.85
N ARG A 190 2.53 10.02 -2.30
CA ARG A 190 3.85 10.22 -2.90
C ARG A 190 4.58 8.90 -3.11
N ARG A 191 4.50 7.97 -2.16
CA ARG A 191 5.23 6.70 -2.19
C ARG A 191 4.67 5.79 -3.26
N THR A 192 3.34 5.75 -3.41
CA THR A 192 2.69 5.06 -4.54
C THR A 192 3.20 5.59 -5.88
N LYS A 193 3.31 6.91 -6.06
CA LYS A 193 3.84 7.51 -7.28
C LYS A 193 5.31 7.14 -7.51
N VAL A 194 6.16 7.23 -6.49
CA VAL A 194 7.57 6.84 -6.57
C VAL A 194 7.70 5.37 -7.01
N LEU A 195 6.93 4.46 -6.42
CA LEU A 195 6.94 3.04 -6.78
C LEU A 195 6.52 2.82 -8.24
N LEU A 196 5.48 3.52 -8.71
CA LEU A 196 5.03 3.44 -10.11
C LEU A 196 6.07 3.98 -11.09
N GLU A 197 6.75 5.08 -10.75
CA GLU A 197 7.84 5.62 -11.58
C GLU A 197 9.00 4.63 -11.68
N LYS A 198 9.41 4.01 -10.55
CA LYS A 198 10.47 2.99 -10.55
C LYS A 198 10.08 1.71 -11.30
N ARG A 199 8.80 1.32 -11.26
CA ARG A 199 8.29 0.15 -11.99
C ARG A 199 8.51 0.22 -13.51
N LYS A 200 8.65 1.41 -14.07
CA LYS A 200 8.98 1.57 -15.50
C LYS A 200 10.33 0.95 -15.87
N PHE A 201 11.25 0.84 -14.92
CA PHE A 201 12.63 0.41 -15.15
C PHE A 201 13.04 -0.80 -14.32
N CYS A 202 12.18 -1.27 -13.41
CA CYS A 202 12.52 -2.33 -12.47
C CYS A 202 11.41 -3.36 -12.36
N SER A 203 11.81 -4.62 -12.23
CA SER A 203 10.85 -5.68 -11.97
C SER A 203 10.18 -5.48 -10.61
N GLU A 204 8.99 -6.02 -10.48
CA GLU A 204 8.26 -6.00 -9.21
C GLU A 204 9.04 -6.67 -8.07
N GLU A 205 9.72 -7.77 -8.38
CA GLU A 205 10.60 -8.47 -7.44
C GLU A 205 11.71 -7.54 -6.92
N MET A 206 12.42 -6.85 -7.83
CA MET A 206 13.49 -5.92 -7.46
C MET A 206 12.96 -4.75 -6.62
N LEU A 207 11.77 -4.22 -6.93
CA LEU A 207 11.16 -3.16 -6.13
C LEU A 207 10.88 -3.65 -4.71
N PHE A 208 10.32 -4.85 -4.57
CA PHE A 208 10.00 -5.43 -3.27
C PHE A 208 11.27 -5.72 -2.45
N GLU A 209 12.34 -6.20 -3.10
CA GLU A 209 13.66 -6.39 -2.49
C GLU A 209 14.25 -5.05 -2.00
N GLU A 210 14.18 -4.00 -2.82
CA GLU A 210 14.62 -2.66 -2.42
C GLU A 210 13.85 -2.16 -1.18
N MET A 211 12.53 -2.33 -1.16
CA MET A 211 11.69 -1.92 -0.02
C MET A 211 12.05 -2.70 1.26
N THR A 212 12.36 -3.99 1.11
CA THR A 212 12.73 -4.87 2.22
C THR A 212 14.10 -4.52 2.79
N ASP A 213 15.10 -4.28 1.94
CA ASP A 213 16.41 -3.83 2.39
C ASP A 213 16.35 -2.46 3.07
N GLU A 214 15.53 -1.52 2.57
CA GLU A 214 15.37 -0.21 3.21
C GLU A 214 14.76 -0.34 4.61
N ALA A 215 13.73 -1.19 4.77
CA ALA A 215 13.16 -1.47 6.08
C ALA A 215 14.18 -2.11 7.04
N ALA A 216 14.99 -3.06 6.56
CA ALA A 216 16.04 -3.69 7.35
C ALA A 216 17.12 -2.68 7.78
N PHE A 217 17.50 -1.75 6.88
CA PHE A 217 18.43 -0.68 7.22
C PHE A 217 17.88 0.26 8.28
N ILE A 218 16.63 0.72 8.12
CA ILE A 218 15.98 1.61 9.09
C ILE A 218 15.85 0.92 10.44
N ALA A 219 15.44 -0.35 10.48
CA ALA A 219 15.32 -1.10 11.73
C ALA A 219 16.66 -1.19 12.49
N LYS A 220 17.77 -1.30 11.76
CA LYS A 220 19.12 -1.39 12.35
C LYS A 220 19.68 -0.03 12.77
N ASN A 221 19.43 1.02 12.01
CA ASN A 221 20.16 2.29 12.14
C ASN A 221 19.28 3.45 12.66
N GLY A 222 17.96 3.32 12.60
CA GLY A 222 17.00 4.33 13.04
C GLY A 222 16.76 5.50 12.07
N PHE A 223 17.34 5.45 10.87
CA PHE A 223 17.18 6.48 9.83
C PHE A 223 17.20 5.86 8.42
N PRO A 224 16.62 6.53 7.39
CA PRO A 224 16.61 6.05 6.01
C PRO A 224 18.01 5.89 5.42
N THR A 225 18.21 4.97 4.48
CA THR A 225 19.53 4.73 3.89
C THR A 225 20.02 5.98 3.13
N PRO A 226 21.13 6.61 3.55
CA PRO A 226 21.69 7.75 2.84
C PRO A 226 22.22 7.34 1.46
N GLU A 227 22.11 8.24 0.49
CA GLU A 227 22.58 8.02 -0.88
C GLU A 227 24.07 7.63 -0.97
N GLU A 228 24.93 8.17 -0.10
CA GLU A 228 26.34 7.77 -0.04
C GLU A 228 26.51 6.28 0.26
N ILE A 229 25.68 5.73 1.15
CA ILE A 229 25.74 4.33 1.54
C ILE A 229 25.24 3.46 0.39
N LEU A 230 24.19 3.92 -0.31
CA LEU A 230 23.68 3.27 -1.52
C LEU A 230 24.78 3.21 -2.59
N ARG A 231 25.40 4.34 -2.92
CA ARG A 231 26.50 4.44 -3.88
C ARG A 231 27.67 3.49 -3.58
N ARG A 232 27.95 3.22 -2.30
CA ARG A 232 29.01 2.28 -1.88
C ARG A 232 28.61 0.81 -1.94
N ARG A 233 27.31 0.49 -1.95
CA ARG A 233 26.80 -0.91 -1.90
C ARG A 233 26.30 -1.44 -3.25
N ILE A 234 26.17 -0.58 -4.24
CA ILE A 234 25.78 -0.94 -5.61
C ILE A 234 26.71 -2.03 -6.16
N GLY A 235 26.10 -3.12 -6.65
CA GLY A 235 26.82 -4.28 -7.17
C GLY A 235 27.31 -5.30 -6.13
N THR A 236 27.05 -5.12 -4.83
CA THR A 236 27.48 -6.08 -3.79
C THR A 236 26.33 -6.67 -2.97
N THR A 237 25.37 -5.86 -2.51
CA THR A 237 24.37 -6.32 -1.53
C THR A 237 23.01 -5.61 -1.59
N THR A 238 22.83 -4.62 -2.48
CA THR A 238 21.64 -3.76 -2.46
C THR A 238 21.05 -3.62 -3.86
N VAL A 239 19.77 -3.95 -3.99
CA VAL A 239 18.98 -3.74 -5.21
C VAL A 239 18.59 -2.26 -5.25
N MET A 240 18.94 -1.58 -6.34
CA MET A 240 18.52 -0.22 -6.58
C MET A 240 17.60 -0.15 -7.79
N CYS A 241 16.35 0.22 -7.53
CA CYS A 241 15.36 0.47 -8.54
C CYS A 241 15.32 1.96 -8.87
N HIS A 242 15.97 2.33 -9.98
CA HIS A 242 16.05 3.71 -10.43
C HIS A 242 14.75 4.17 -11.10
N SER A 243 14.48 5.47 -11.00
CA SER A 243 13.40 6.15 -11.75
C SER A 243 13.84 6.62 -13.14
N ILE A 244 15.08 6.30 -13.54
CA ILE A 244 15.72 6.58 -14.82
C ILE A 244 16.60 5.37 -15.21
N PRO A 245 17.01 5.19 -16.47
CA PRO A 245 17.93 4.12 -16.87
C PRO A 245 19.23 4.15 -16.03
N TYR A 246 19.70 2.98 -15.60
CA TYR A 246 20.89 2.82 -14.76
C TYR A 246 22.13 3.55 -15.31
N CYS A 247 22.30 3.58 -16.65
CA CYS A 247 23.39 4.24 -17.34
C CYS A 247 23.43 5.76 -17.09
N GLU A 248 22.26 6.40 -17.03
CA GLU A 248 22.12 7.85 -16.86
C GLU A 248 22.46 8.27 -15.43
N TYR A 249 22.19 7.42 -14.44
CA TYR A 249 22.47 7.72 -13.03
C TYR A 249 23.98 7.76 -12.70
N PHE A 250 24.80 7.04 -13.47
CA PHE A 250 26.25 6.93 -13.23
C PHE A 250 27.11 7.61 -14.29
N GLU A 251 26.50 8.34 -15.23
CA GLU A 251 27.22 8.93 -16.36
C GLU A 251 28.06 7.88 -17.14
N ILE A 252 27.57 6.63 -17.21
CA ILE A 252 28.26 5.56 -17.93
C ILE A 252 27.93 5.67 -19.41
N ASP A 253 28.96 5.73 -20.25
CA ASP A 253 28.82 5.81 -21.71
C ASP A 253 27.97 4.63 -22.24
N LEU A 254 27.06 4.90 -23.19
CA LEU A 254 26.00 3.98 -23.63
C LEU A 254 26.53 2.60 -24.09
N LYS A 255 27.77 2.53 -24.58
CA LYS A 255 28.44 1.26 -24.96
C LYS A 255 28.77 0.34 -23.76
N GLY A 256 28.85 0.88 -22.55
CA GLY A 256 29.08 0.12 -21.32
C GLY A 256 27.81 -0.48 -20.73
N CYS A 257 26.62 -0.07 -21.20
CA CYS A 257 25.36 -0.46 -20.60
C CYS A 257 24.78 -1.77 -21.13
N ASP A 258 25.17 -2.19 -22.34
CA ASP A 258 24.76 -3.48 -22.93
C ASP A 258 25.27 -4.70 -22.11
N ASN A 259 26.27 -4.50 -21.25
CA ASN A 259 26.87 -5.56 -20.42
C ASN A 259 26.31 -5.61 -18.97
N LEU A 260 25.42 -4.70 -18.59
CA LEU A 260 24.89 -4.60 -17.21
C LEU A 260 23.39 -4.99 -17.10
N LEU A 261 22.78 -5.38 -18.22
CA LEU A 261 21.38 -5.82 -18.31
C LEU A 261 21.23 -7.36 -18.35
N TYR A 262 22.27 -8.10 -17.93
CA TYR A 262 22.25 -9.58 -17.80
C TYR A 262 22.53 -10.02 -16.37
#